data_AF-X1HGM3-F1
#
_entry.id   AF-X1HGM3-F1
#
_cell.length_a   1.000
_cell.length_b   1.000
_cell.length_c   1.000
_cell.angle_alpha   90.00
_cell.angle_beta   90.00
_cell.angle_gamma   90.00
#
_symmetry.space_group_name_H-M   'P 1'
#
loop_
_entity.id
_entity.type
_entity.pdbx_description
1 polymer ?
#
loop_
_entity_poly.entity_id
_entity_poly.type
_entity_poly.pdbx_seq_one_letter_code
_entity_poly.pdbx_strand_id
1 'polypeptide(L)'
;METRKILAILVLRSELLRRVALVLAVGLILCQGKVSKAGPMGTAFTYQGHLYDANHVANGLYDFQFKLYDANVGAGKVGNDVNVPNVDVIDG
;
A
#
# COMPACT_ATOMS: atom_id res chain seq x y z
N MET A 1 -30.41 -32.74 -46.15
CA MET A 1 -30.83 -31.87 -45.03
C MET A 1 -30.02 -32.15 -43.75
N GLU A 2 -29.62 -33.40 -43.49
CA GLU A 2 -28.83 -33.86 -42.33
C GLU A 2 -27.43 -33.20 -42.17
N THR A 3 -26.66 -33.06 -43.24
CA THR A 3 -25.27 -32.58 -43.19
C THR A 3 -25.14 -31.13 -42.68
N ARG A 4 -26.13 -30.28 -42.96
CA ARG A 4 -26.15 -28.88 -42.47
C ARG A 4 -26.37 -28.80 -40.95
N LYS A 5 -27.11 -29.75 -40.37
CA LYS A 5 -27.35 -29.84 -38.92
C LYS A 5 -26.09 -30.25 -38.18
N ILE A 6 -25.33 -31.22 -38.70
CA ILE A 6 -24.06 -31.68 -38.12
C ILE A 6 -23.02 -30.56 -38.12
N LEU A 7 -22.91 -29.83 -39.24
CA LEU A 7 -21.98 -28.70 -39.34
C LEU A 7 -22.32 -27.59 -38.33
N ALA A 8 -23.61 -27.28 -38.13
CA ALA A 8 -24.06 -26.29 -37.15
C ALA A 8 -23.72 -26.69 -35.70
N ILE A 9 -23.82 -27.97 -35.35
CA ILE A 9 -23.46 -28.47 -34.00
C ILE A 9 -21.95 -28.38 -33.76
N LEU A 10 -21.13 -28.68 -34.77
CA LEU A 10 -19.67 -28.56 -34.65
C LEU A 10 -19.22 -27.10 -34.51
N VAL A 11 -19.82 -26.18 -35.27
CA VAL A 11 -19.55 -24.74 -35.16
C VAL A 11 -19.97 -24.21 -33.78
N LEU A 12 -21.15 -24.58 -33.29
CA LEU A 12 -21.65 -24.19 -31.97
C LEU A 12 -20.74 -24.68 -30.83
N ARG A 13 -20.20 -25.92 -30.94
CA ARG A 13 -19.23 -26.46 -29.98
C ARG A 13 -17.90 -25.70 -30.01
N SER A 14 -17.42 -25.31 -31.19
CA SER A 14 -16.18 -24.52 -31.32
C SER A 14 -16.31 -23.12 -30.72
N GLU A 15 -17.47 -22.46 -30.88
CA GLU A 15 -17.77 -21.17 -30.25
C GLU A 15 -17.91 -21.28 -28.73
N LEU A 16 -18.56 -22.35 -28.24
CA LEU A 16 -18.70 -22.62 -26.82
C LEU A 16 -17.33 -22.81 -26.15
N LEU A 17 -16.45 -23.62 -26.75
CA LEU A 17 -15.09 -23.84 -26.25
C LEU A 17 -14.29 -22.54 -26.22
N ARG A 18 -14.42 -21.70 -27.25
CA ARG A 18 -13.71 -20.42 -27.35
C ARG A 18 -14.18 -19.42 -26.29
N ARG A 19 -15.49 -19.36 -26.01
CA ARG A 19 -16.07 -18.52 -24.94
C ARG A 19 -15.64 -18.99 -23.55
N VAL A 20 -15.66 -20.30 -23.31
CA VAL A 20 -15.18 -20.89 -22.04
C VAL A 20 -13.70 -20.59 -21.82
N ALA A 21 -12.86 -20.75 -22.85
CA ALA A 21 -11.45 -20.41 -22.78
C ALA A 21 -11.22 -18.92 -22.49
N LEU A 22 -12.02 -18.04 -23.09
CA LEU A 22 -11.93 -16.59 -22.89
C LEU A 22 -12.34 -16.19 -21.46
N VAL A 23 -13.42 -16.77 -20.92
CA VAL A 23 -13.85 -16.56 -19.54
C VAL A 23 -12.79 -17.06 -18.55
N LEU A 24 -12.20 -18.23 -18.80
CA LEU A 24 -11.11 -18.76 -17.95
C LEU A 24 -9.88 -17.86 -17.99
N ALA A 25 -9.46 -17.40 -19.17
CA ALA A 25 -8.33 -16.50 -19.32
C ALA A 25 -8.55 -15.17 -18.58
N VAL A 26 -9.75 -14.59 -18.67
CA VAL A 26 -10.11 -13.36 -17.95
C VAL A 26 -10.12 -13.59 -16.44
N GLY A 27 -10.70 -14.70 -15.97
CA GLY A 27 -10.70 -15.05 -14.54
C GLY A 27 -9.30 -15.21 -13.95
N LEU A 28 -8.38 -15.83 -14.71
CA LEU A 28 -6.98 -15.99 -14.32
C LEU A 28 -6.23 -14.65 -14.23
N ILE A 29 -6.49 -13.70 -15.14
CA ILE A 29 -5.87 -12.37 -15.12
C ILE A 29 -6.35 -11.56 -13.90
N LEU A 30 -7.63 -11.64 -13.56
CA LEU A 30 -8.22 -10.89 -12.45
C LEU A 30 -7.83 -11.45 -11.06
N CYS A 31 -7.38 -12.70 -10.98
CA CYS A 31 -6.95 -13.34 -9.73
C CYS A 31 -5.56 -12.89 -9.25
N GLN A 32 -4.81 -12.14 -10.08
CA GLN A 32 -3.44 -11.69 -9.78
C GLN A 32 -3.40 -10.47 -8.84
N GLY A 33 -4.29 -10.41 -7.84
CA GLY A 33 -4.29 -9.40 -6.80
C GLY A 33 -3.07 -9.57 -5.90
N LYS A 34 -1.94 -8.96 -6.28
CA LYS A 34 -0.80 -8.84 -5.37
C LYS A 34 -1.18 -7.87 -4.25
N VAL A 35 -1.53 -8.41 -3.09
CA VAL A 35 -1.57 -7.64 -1.86
C VAL A 35 -0.13 -7.28 -1.53
N SER A 36 0.25 -6.02 -1.79
CA SER A 36 1.53 -5.49 -1.34
C SER A 36 1.53 -5.55 0.19
N LYS A 37 2.21 -6.55 0.75
CA LYS A 37 2.50 -6.58 2.18
C LYS A 37 3.52 -5.47 2.44
N ALA A 38 3.14 -4.45 3.20
CA ALA A 38 4.10 -3.46 3.67
C ALA A 38 5.27 -4.19 4.33
N GLY A 39 6.49 -3.95 3.84
CA GLY A 39 7.69 -4.48 4.46
C GLY A 39 7.84 -3.93 5.89
N PRO A 40 8.53 -4.64 6.79
CA PRO A 40 8.88 -4.07 8.09
C PRO A 40 9.69 -2.79 7.86
N MET A 41 9.13 -1.65 8.23
CA MET A 41 9.85 -0.37 8.26
C MET A 41 10.81 -0.40 9.44
N GLY A 42 12.07 -0.03 9.19
CA GLY A 42 13.04 0.17 10.27
C GLY A 42 12.61 1.32 11.18
N THR A 43 13.25 1.44 12.34
CA THR A 43 12.96 2.52 13.31
C THR A 43 13.61 3.85 12.96
N ALA A 44 14.32 3.94 11.84
CA ALA A 44 14.97 5.17 11.39
C ALA A 44 13.93 6.13 10.81
N PHE A 45 13.86 7.33 11.39
CA PHE A 45 13.07 8.44 10.89
C PHE A 45 14.02 9.52 10.36
N THR A 46 13.80 10.00 9.14
CA THR A 46 14.50 11.18 8.60
C THR A 46 13.52 12.34 8.57
N TYR A 47 13.86 13.43 9.25
CA TYR A 47 13.14 14.68 9.11
C TYR A 47 13.72 15.43 7.90
N GLN A 48 12.87 15.79 6.93
CA GLN A 48 13.25 16.58 5.74
C GLN A 48 12.52 17.93 5.69
N GLY A 49 11.95 18.37 6.81
CA GLY A 49 11.30 19.67 6.93
C GLY A 49 12.27 20.75 7.42
N HIS A 50 11.70 21.90 7.77
CA HIS A 50 12.39 22.96 8.50
C HIS A 50 11.72 23.09 9.87
N LEU A 51 12.52 23.12 10.91
CA LEU A 51 12.12 23.30 12.29
C LEU A 51 12.25 24.80 12.62
N TYR A 52 11.10 25.45 12.81
CA TYR A 52 11.04 26.84 13.25
C TYR A 52 10.63 26.93 14.71
N ASP A 53 11.26 27.85 15.43
CA ASP A 53 10.89 28.25 16.79
C ASP A 53 10.72 29.77 16.84
N ALA A 54 9.56 30.24 17.31
CA ALA A 54 9.20 31.66 17.34
C ALA A 54 9.52 32.43 16.03
N ASN A 55 9.13 31.86 14.88
CA ASN A 55 9.39 32.40 13.52
C ASN A 55 10.87 32.47 13.09
N HIS A 56 11.79 31.84 13.81
CA HIS A 56 13.20 31.73 13.47
C HIS A 56 13.60 30.27 13.23
N VAL A 57 14.63 30.04 12.42
CA VAL A 57 15.19 28.69 12.23
C VAL A 57 15.71 28.19 13.57
N ALA A 58 15.27 27.00 13.98
CA ALA A 58 15.63 26.42 15.27
C ALA A 58 17.14 26.14 15.31
N ASN A 59 17.79 26.65 16.35
CA ASN A 59 19.22 26.49 16.59
C ASN A 59 19.46 26.36 18.10
N GLY A 60 20.15 25.30 18.52
CA GLY A 60 20.46 25.01 19.93
C GLY A 60 19.89 23.67 20.42
N LEU A 61 19.83 23.49 21.74
CA LEU A 61 19.39 22.24 22.35
C LEU A 61 17.86 22.16 22.43
N TYR A 62 17.31 21.09 21.85
CA TYR A 62 15.88 20.78 21.88
C TYR A 62 15.63 19.36 22.39
N ASP A 63 14.49 19.19 23.07
CA ASP A 63 14.00 17.88 23.48
C ASP A 63 12.97 17.37 22.47
N PHE A 64 13.19 16.16 21.94
CA PHE A 64 12.24 15.51 21.03
C PHE A 64 11.48 14.39 21.73
N GLN A 65 10.20 14.24 21.38
CA GLN A 65 9.36 13.13 21.82
C GLN A 65 8.62 12.52 20.63
N PHE A 66 8.69 11.19 20.51
CA PHE A 66 8.00 10.44 19.47
C PHE A 66 6.95 9.52 20.09
N LYS A 67 5.77 9.47 19.47
CA LYS A 67 4.62 8.64 19.87
C LYS A 67 4.07 7.92 18.65
N LEU A 68 3.82 6.63 18.79
CA LEU A 68 3.22 5.82 17.73
C LEU A 68 1.72 5.69 17.98
N TYR A 69 0.91 5.88 16.93
CA TYR A 69 -0.53 5.68 16.95
C TYR A 69 -0.95 4.72 15.84
N ASP A 70 -1.88 3.81 16.12
CA ASP A 70 -2.50 2.89 15.16
C ASP A 70 -3.94 3.25 14.79
N ALA A 71 -4.51 4.28 15.43
CA ALA A 71 -5.84 4.79 15.16
C ALA A 71 -5.79 6.19 14.53
N ASN A 72 -6.68 6.43 13.57
CA ASN A 72 -6.77 7.72 12.87
C ASN A 72 -7.46 8.82 13.70
N VAL A 73 -8.29 8.45 14.68
CA VAL A 73 -8.97 9.36 15.63
C VAL A 73 -9.12 8.64 16.98
N GLY A 74 -8.97 9.37 18.09
CA GLY A 74 -9.20 8.84 19.45
C GLY A 74 -7.98 8.15 20.07
N ALA A 75 -8.23 7.28 21.05
CA ALA A 75 -7.17 6.52 21.72
C ALA A 75 -6.73 5.33 20.86
N GLY A 76 -5.44 5.30 20.49
CA GLY A 76 -4.81 4.22 19.72
C GLY A 76 -3.29 4.32 19.82
N LYS A 77 -2.77 4.69 21.00
CA LYS A 77 -1.32 4.82 21.21
C LYS A 77 -0.71 3.42 21.31
N VAL A 78 0.36 3.20 20.57
CA VAL A 78 1.12 1.95 20.57
C VAL A 78 2.44 2.16 21.30
N GLY A 79 2.68 1.35 22.33
CA GLY A 79 3.94 1.34 23.07
C GLY A 79 4.20 2.60 23.92
N ASN A 80 5.47 2.75 24.32
CA ASN A 80 5.94 3.85 25.16
C ASN A 80 6.40 5.06 24.33
N ASP A 81 6.46 6.22 24.98
CA ASP A 81 7.05 7.41 24.37
C ASP A 81 8.56 7.22 24.22
N VAL A 82 9.10 7.66 23.09
CA VAL A 82 10.55 7.75 22.88
C VAL A 82 10.97 9.19 23.09
N ASN A 83 11.72 9.45 24.15
CA ASN A 83 12.22 10.78 24.49
C ASN A 83 13.70 10.87 24.12
N VAL A 84 14.08 11.92 23.41
CA VAL A 84 15.46 12.22 22.99
C VAL A 84 15.79 13.64 23.46
N PRO A 85 16.30 13.80 24.68
CA PRO A 85 16.56 15.12 25.24
C PRO A 85 17.88 15.70 24.73
N ASN A 86 18.00 17.04 24.77
CA ASN A 86 19.23 17.78 24.47
C ASN A 86 19.85 17.46 23.10
N VAL A 87 19.01 17.35 22.06
CA VAL A 87 19.49 17.24 20.68
C VAL A 87 19.94 18.62 20.22
N ASP A 88 21.21 18.71 19.80
CA ASP A 88 21.75 19.93 19.19
C ASP A 88 21.21 20.07 17.77
N VAL A 89 20.36 21.07 17.57
CA VAL A 89 19.76 21.42 16.28
C VAL A 89 20.57 22.55 15.67
N ILE A 90 20.96 22.38 14.41
CA ILE A 90 21.71 23.36 13.62
C ILE A 90 20.96 23.54 12.30
N ASP A 91 20.58 24.78 11.99
CA ASP A 91 19.86 25.14 10.76
C ASP A 91 18.61 24.26 10.52
N GLY A 92 17.80 24.12 11.58
CA GLY A 92 16.68 23.20 11.67
C GLY A 92 15.62 23.27 10.58
#